data_AF-A0A7C3F376-F1
#
_entry.id   AF-A0A7C3F376-F1
#
_cell.length_a   1.000
_cell.length_b   1.000
_cell.length_c   1.000
_cell.angle_alpha   90.00
_cell.angle_beta   90.00
_cell.angle_gamma   90.00
#
_symmetry.space_group_name_H-M   'P 1'
#
loop_
_entity.id
_entity.type
_entity.pdbx_description
1 polymer ?
#
loop_
_entity_poly.entity_id
_entity_poly.type
_entity_poly.pdbx_seq_one_letter_code
_entity_poly.pdbx_strand_id
1 'polypeptide(L)'
;MLVRDCLILIGVGGLMLVIGILVYTWGKREEESYYREIAKRPGDAREFMERWPPRQQPGALKLGGVIAIALGGVLLATGGVFCLLAL
;
A
#
# COMPACT_ATOMS: atom_id res chain seq x y z
N MET A 1 24.28 14.50 17.15
CA MET A 1 22.95 13.92 17.45
C MET A 1 22.08 14.02 16.20
N LEU A 2 21.73 15.23 15.71
CA LEU A 2 20.79 15.46 14.59
C LEU A 2 20.92 14.58 13.33
N VAL A 3 22.13 14.38 12.78
CA VAL A 3 22.30 13.65 11.49
C VAL A 3 21.92 12.17 11.61
N ARG A 4 22.20 11.54 12.77
CA ARG A 4 21.84 10.14 13.02
C ARG A 4 20.33 9.98 13.13
N ASP A 5 19.67 10.93 13.80
CA ASP A 5 18.21 10.97 13.95
C ASP A 5 17.52 11.20 12.59
N CYS A 6 18.08 12.07 11.73
CA CYS A 6 17.60 12.26 10.36
C CYS A 6 17.73 10.98 9.52
N LEU A 7 18.87 10.29 9.60
CA LEU A 7 19.08 9.01 8.89
C LEU A 7 18.11 7.93 9.37
N ILE A 8 17.78 7.89 10.66
CA ILE A 8 16.79 6.96 11.20
C ILE A 8 15.39 7.28 10.64
N LEU A 9 14.98 8.55 10.66
CA LEU A 9 13.69 8.98 10.10
C LEU A 9 13.58 8.66 8.60
N ILE A 10 14.64 8.95 7.84
CA ILE A 10 14.68 8.67 6.40
C ILE A 10 14.66 7.16 6.16
N GLY A 11 15.43 6.39 6.92
CA GLY A 11 15.50 4.94 6.79
C GLY A 11 14.17 4.25 7.10
N VAL A 12 13.53 4.60 8.22
CA VAL A 12 12.22 4.04 8.62
C VAL A 12 11.12 4.50 7.67
N GLY A 13 11.12 5.78 7.27
CA GLY A 13 10.16 6.31 6.30
C GLY A 13 10.28 5.63 4.94
N GLY A 14 11.50 5.46 4.45
CA GLY A 14 11.79 4.74 3.20
C GLY A 14 11.36 3.27 3.27
N LEU A 15 11.64 2.58 4.37
CA LEU A 15 11.22 1.19 4.57
C LEU A 15 9.70 1.05 4.56
N MET A 16 8.97 1.91 5.29
CA MET A 16 7.51 1.91 5.28
C MET A 16 6.94 2.16 3.88
N LEU A 17 7.54 3.08 3.13
CA LEU A 17 7.12 3.39 1.77
C LEU A 17 7.28 2.18 0.84
N VAL A 18 8.43 1.50 0.89
CA VAL A 18 8.68 0.31 0.07
C VAL A 18 7.68 -0.81 0.42
N ILE A 19 7.49 -1.09 1.71
CA ILE A 19 6.53 -2.11 2.14
C ILE A 19 5.10 -1.72 1.73
N GLY A 20 4.71 -0.46 1.92
CA GLY A 20 3.39 0.03 1.54
C GLY A 20 3.11 -0.11 0.03
N ILE A 21 4.09 0.18 -0.82
CA ILE A 21 3.99 -0.01 -2.27
C ILE A 21 3.87 -1.50 -2.63
N LEU A 22 4.67 -2.37 -2.00
CA LEU A 22 4.59 -3.82 -2.22
C LEU A 22 3.22 -4.38 -1.82
N VAL A 23 2.70 -3.99 -0.66
CA VAL A 23 1.38 -4.43 -0.18
C VAL A 23 0.26 -3.89 -1.08
N TYR A 24 0.33 -2.62 -1.50
CA TYR A 24 -0.65 -2.03 -2.40
C TYR A 24 -0.68 -2.73 -3.77
N THR A 25 0.50 -2.99 -4.34
CA THR A 25 0.62 -3.68 -5.64
C THR A 25 0.19 -5.14 -5.56
N TRP A 26 0.49 -5.83 -4.45
CA TRP A 26 -0.02 -7.18 -4.21
C TRP A 26 -1.55 -7.18 -4.10
N GLY A 27 -2.13 -6.29 -3.28
CA GLY A 27 -3.59 -6.17 -3.16
C GLY A 27 -4.28 -5.88 -4.50
N LYS A 28 -3.64 -5.13 -5.40
CA LYS A 28 -4.14 -4.92 -6.77
C LYS A 28 -4.06 -6.19 -7.63
N ARG A 29 -2.95 -6.93 -7.57
CA ARG A 29 -2.78 -8.19 -8.32
C ARG A 29 -3.76 -9.26 -7.87
N GLU A 30 -4.04 -9.32 -6.57
CA GLU A 30 -4.99 -10.28 -5.99
C GLU A 30 -6.41 -10.03 -6.52
N GLU A 31 -6.85 -8.77 -6.57
CA GLU A 31 -8.13 -8.41 -7.18
C GLU A 31 -8.20 -8.78 -8.66
N GLU A 32 -7.15 -8.46 -9.43
CA GLU A 32 -7.12 -8.74 -10.87
C GLU A 32 -7.14 -10.24 -11.16
N SER A 33 -6.39 -11.04 -10.40
CA SER A 33 -6.39 -12.50 -10.53
C SER A 33 -7.77 -13.08 -10.20
N TYR A 34 -8.41 -12.59 -9.14
CA TYR A 34 -9.74 -13.04 -8.72
C TYR A 34 -10.82 -12.72 -9.75
N TYR A 35 -10.85 -11.49 -10.28
CA TYR A 35 -11.79 -11.13 -11.35
C TYR A 35 -11.58 -11.96 -12.62
N ARG A 36 -10.33 -12.30 -12.94
CA ARG A 36 -9.99 -13.13 -14.09
C ARG A 36 -10.42 -14.59 -13.94
N GLU A 37 -10.39 -15.12 -12.72
CA GLU A 37 -10.88 -16.48 -12.39
C GLU A 37 -12.42 -16.55 -12.53
N ILE A 38 -13.16 -15.57 -12.00
CA ILE A 38 -14.62 -15.53 -12.12
C ILE A 38 -15.05 -15.38 -13.58
N ALA A 39 -14.38 -14.53 -14.36
CA ALA A 39 -14.69 -14.32 -15.77
C ALA A 39 -14.51 -15.60 -16.64
N LYS A 40 -13.75 -16.59 -16.16
CA LYS A 40 -13.54 -17.87 -16.85
C LYS A 40 -14.56 -18.95 -16.48
N ARG A 41 -15.41 -18.75 -15.46
CA ARG A 41 -16.47 -19.70 -15.10
C ARG A 41 -17.72 -19.48 -15.96
N PRO A 42 -18.11 -20.44 -16.82
CA PRO A 42 -19.36 -20.34 -17.57
C PRO A 42 -20.56 -20.51 -16.61
N GLY A 43 -21.40 -19.49 -16.51
CA GLY A 43 -22.66 -19.52 -15.75
C GLY A 43 -22.77 -18.53 -14.58
N ASP A 44 -21.66 -17.96 -14.10
CA ASP A 44 -21.62 -17.07 -12.91
C ASP A 44 -21.69 -15.57 -13.25
N ALA A 45 -22.36 -15.20 -14.35
CA ALA A 45 -22.60 -13.78 -14.69
C ALA A 45 -23.45 -13.06 -13.63
N ARG A 46 -24.29 -13.81 -12.90
CA ARG A 46 -25.14 -13.29 -11.84
C ARG A 46 -24.35 -12.83 -10.61
N GLU A 47 -23.31 -13.58 -10.21
CA GLU A 47 -22.44 -13.19 -9.09
C GLU A 47 -21.54 -11.99 -9.45
N PHE A 48 -21.13 -11.88 -10.72
CA PHE A 48 -20.42 -10.71 -11.26
C PHE A 48 -21.30 -9.44 -11.30
N MET A 49 -22.60 -9.59 -11.63
CA MET A 49 -23.57 -8.48 -11.65
C MET A 49 -24.06 -8.07 -10.26
N GLU A 50 -24.28 -9.04 -9.35
CA GLU A 50 -24.83 -8.77 -8.01
C GLU A 50 -23.77 -8.27 -7.01
N ARG A 51 -22.46 -8.39 -7.33
CA ARG A 51 -21.35 -7.91 -6.47
C ARG A 51 -21.48 -8.43 -5.02
N TRP A 52 -22.01 -9.62 -4.90
CA TRP A 52 -22.41 -10.25 -3.64
C TRP A 52 -21.73 -11.61 -3.54
N PRO A 53 -21.11 -11.97 -2.41
CA PRO A 53 -20.93 -11.20 -1.17
C PRO A 53 -19.80 -10.16 -1.29
N PRO A 54 -19.91 -8.99 -0.61
CA PRO A 54 -18.85 -7.99 -0.56
C PRO A 54 -17.62 -8.55 0.18
N ARG A 55 -16.61 -9.02 -0.56
CA ARG A 55 -15.35 -9.44 0.05
C ARG A 55 -14.48 -8.22 0.36
N GLN A 56 -14.39 -7.90 1.65
CA GLN A 56 -13.60 -6.78 2.18
C GLN A 56 -12.07 -7.04 2.19
N GLN A 57 -11.65 -8.29 1.96
CA GLN A 57 -10.25 -8.72 2.10
C GLN A 57 -9.26 -8.00 1.15
N PRO A 58 -9.55 -7.82 -0.15
CA PRO A 58 -8.63 -7.10 -1.04
C PRO A 58 -8.61 -5.59 -0.74
N GLY A 59 -9.75 -5.04 -0.35
CA GLY A 59 -9.90 -3.65 0.06
C GLY A 59 -9.09 -3.32 1.31
N ALA A 60 -9.11 -4.18 2.32
CA ALA A 60 -8.34 -3.99 3.56
C ALA A 60 -6.82 -3.97 3.31
N LEU A 61 -6.32 -4.87 2.45
CA LEU A 61 -4.90 -4.92 2.12
C LEU A 61 -4.44 -3.67 1.34
N LYS A 62 -5.25 -3.20 0.38
CA LYS A 62 -5.01 -1.92 -0.30
C LYS A 62 -5.03 -0.74 0.65
N LEU A 63 -6.00 -0.68 1.56
CA LEU A 63 -6.13 0.42 2.52
C LEU A 63 -4.92 0.47 3.46
N GLY A 64 -4.48 -0.69 3.96
CA GLY A 64 -3.25 -0.80 4.76
C GLY A 64 -2.01 -0.32 4.00
N GLY A 65 -1.88 -0.70 2.72
CA GLY A 65 -0.79 -0.22 1.86
C GLY A 65 -0.80 1.29 1.68
N VAL A 66 -1.97 1.90 1.43
CA VAL A 66 -2.10 3.37 1.29
C VAL A 66 -1.73 4.10 2.57
N ILE A 67 -2.18 3.62 3.74
CA ILE A 67 -1.83 4.21 5.04
C ILE A 67 -0.32 4.11 5.27
N ALA A 68 0.29 2.97 4.93
CA ALA A 68 1.73 2.77 5.07
C ALA A 68 2.55 3.71 4.17
N ILE A 69 2.11 3.90 2.92
CA ILE A 69 2.71 4.85 1.98
C ILE A 69 2.62 6.28 2.52
N ALA A 70 1.45 6.69 3.03
CA ALA A 70 1.25 8.02 3.57
C ALA A 70 2.17 8.29 4.78
N LEU A 71 2.23 7.36 5.74
CA LEU A 71 3.10 7.47 6.91
C LEU A 71 4.59 7.48 6.54
N GLY A 72 5.01 6.58 5.63
CA GLY A 72 6.37 6.56 5.12
C GLY A 72 6.77 7.85 4.41
N GLY A 73 5.85 8.43 3.62
CA GLY A 73 6.03 9.70 2.94
C GLY A 73 6.19 10.88 3.91
N VAL A 74 5.36 10.95 4.95
CA VAL A 74 5.49 11.97 6.01
C VAL A 74 6.84 11.86 6.70
N LEU A 75 7.25 10.65 7.13
CA LEU A 75 8.54 10.43 7.78
C LEU A 75 9.73 10.81 6.89
N LEU A 76 9.69 10.47 5.59
CA LEU A 76 10.71 10.90 4.64
C LEU A 76 10.76 12.42 4.48
N ALA A 77 9.60 13.07 4.35
CA ALA A 77 9.54 14.51 4.19
C ALA A 77 10.10 15.23 5.42
N THR A 78 9.69 14.82 6.61
CA THR A 78 10.18 15.40 7.87
C THR A 78 11.67 15.15 8.06
N GLY A 79 12.14 13.91 7.83
CA GLY A 79 13.56 13.57 7.91
C GLY A 79 14.41 14.32 6.88
N GLY A 80 13.91 14.48 5.66
CA GLY A 80 14.57 15.24 4.59
C GLY A 80 14.69 16.73 4.90
N VAL A 81 13.61 17.35 5.41
CA VAL A 81 13.64 18.76 5.83
C VAL A 81 14.62 18.98 6.97
N PHE A 82 14.62 18.11 7.99
CA PHE A 82 15.59 18.21 9.08
C PHE A 82 17.02 18.00 8.60
N CYS A 83 17.25 17.08 7.65
CA CYS A 83 18.58 16.86 7.10
C CYS A 83 19.08 18.06 6.29
N LEU A 84 18.19 18.71 5.52
CA LEU A 84 18.51 19.92 4.75
C LEU A 84 18.79 21.14 5.64
N LEU A 85 18.08 21.28 6.75
CA LEU A 85 18.31 22.35 7.73
C LEU A 85 19.56 22.13 8.59
N ALA A 86 20.03 20.88 8.68
CA ALA A 86 21.22 20.50 9.43
C ALA A 86 22.51 20.53 8.60
N LEU A 87 22.39 20.70 7.27
CA LEU A 87 23.50 20.85 6.32
C LEU A 87 23.90 22.31 6.20
#